data_AF-A0A822BP82-F1
#
_entry.id   AF-A0A822BP82-F1
#
_cell.length_a   1.000
_cell.length_b   1.000
_cell.length_c   1.000
_cell.angle_alpha   90.00
_cell.angle_beta   90.00
_cell.angle_gamma   90.00
#
_symmetry.space_group_name_H-M   'P 1'
#
loop_
_entity.id
_entity.type
_entity.pdbx_description
1 polymer ?
#
loop_
_entity_poly.entity_id
_entity_poly.type
_entity_poly.pdbx_seq_one_letter_code
_entity_poly.pdbx_strand_id
1 'polypeptide(L)'
;MIPREGGLHALLRLLEKYSKHGTIGPFSIDMIMKMARLILDTNYFAYINKYYKQTRGGAMGSAFTQVYANIYMLEWEQNLIEYQASKNEIYGRYIDDIFMTTNESYDVITAVLQQAQKQDVNIKINPTISNSVNFLDITITNTNGQLTTSIYHNPTADPYYLPYKSDHPHCIHRNIPYTALVRAAGLCSNLHDFHRERFRIHVSLLLNSYRPHFISNHFQRFFQVHKADILYKYFDENTYSQLHRQLLYQISKRELEEQAMKKDPVLFPP
;
A
#
# COMPACT_ATOMS: atom_id res chain seq x y z
N MET A 1 -1.95 19.35 -4.00
CA MET A 1 -1.12 19.06 -5.21
C MET A 1 0.24 19.68 -5.01
N ILE A 2 1.29 18.95 -5.34
CA ILE A 2 2.67 19.36 -5.04
C ILE A 2 3.06 20.61 -5.84
N PRO A 3 3.60 21.65 -5.18
CA PRO A 3 4.06 22.86 -5.86
C PRO A 3 5.27 22.54 -6.73
N ARG A 4 5.23 23.00 -7.99
CA ARG A 4 6.22 22.63 -9.00
C ARG A 4 7.65 23.07 -8.67
N GLU A 5 7.85 24.31 -8.28
CA GLU A 5 9.18 24.78 -7.89
C GLU A 5 9.62 24.13 -6.57
N GLY A 6 8.71 24.00 -5.60
CA GLY A 6 8.99 23.34 -4.32
C GLY A 6 9.50 21.91 -4.50
N GLY A 7 8.83 21.09 -5.32
CA GLY A 7 9.30 19.73 -5.59
C GLY A 7 10.54 19.66 -6.47
N LEU A 8 10.80 20.64 -7.35
CA LEU A 8 12.06 20.69 -8.10
C LEU A 8 13.24 21.02 -7.16
N HIS A 9 13.03 21.89 -6.18
CA HIS A 9 14.02 22.17 -5.14
C HIS A 9 14.26 20.95 -4.25
N ALA A 10 13.21 20.22 -3.85
CA ALA A 10 13.35 18.97 -3.10
C ALA A 10 14.12 17.90 -3.90
N LEU A 11 13.82 17.77 -5.20
CA LEU A 11 14.56 16.89 -6.10
C LEU A 11 16.03 17.28 -6.18
N LEU A 12 16.35 18.57 -6.35
CA LEU A 12 17.72 19.04 -6.42
C LEU A 12 18.50 18.68 -5.14
N ARG A 13 17.95 18.99 -3.96
CA ARG A 13 18.58 18.67 -2.67
C ARG A 13 18.82 17.17 -2.50
N LEU A 14 17.86 16.34 -2.93
CA LEU A 14 18.02 14.89 -2.89
C LEU A 14 19.16 14.44 -3.82
N LEU A 15 19.20 14.95 -5.05
CA LEU A 15 20.23 14.62 -6.01
C LEU A 15 21.61 15.05 -5.51
N GLU A 16 21.75 16.25 -4.96
CA GLU A 16 22.99 16.74 -4.36
C GLU A 16 23.46 15.83 -3.22
N LYS A 17 22.54 15.46 -2.31
CA LYS A 17 22.81 14.58 -1.16
C LYS A 17 23.36 13.21 -1.56
N TYR A 18 22.85 12.61 -2.64
CA TYR A 18 23.21 11.25 -3.05
C TYR A 18 24.15 11.20 -4.26
N SER A 19 24.51 12.35 -4.84
CA SER A 19 25.42 12.40 -5.98
C SER A 19 26.85 12.00 -5.60
N LYS A 20 27.53 11.37 -6.55
CA LYS A 20 28.98 11.17 -6.50
C LYS A 20 29.60 12.04 -7.57
N HIS A 21 30.43 13.01 -7.16
CA HIS A 21 31.05 13.99 -8.06
C HIS A 21 30.03 14.74 -8.95
N GLY A 22 28.84 15.07 -8.42
CA GLY A 22 27.80 15.78 -9.16
C GLY A 22 27.04 14.93 -10.19
N THR A 23 27.14 13.61 -10.09
CA THR A 23 26.44 12.65 -10.96
C THR A 23 25.66 11.60 -10.17
N ILE A 24 24.59 11.10 -10.77
CA ILE A 24 23.85 9.91 -10.33
C ILE A 24 23.94 8.89 -11.47
N GLY A 25 24.76 7.87 -11.27
CA GLY A 25 25.12 6.94 -12.34
C GLY A 25 25.78 7.70 -13.52
N PRO A 26 25.33 7.52 -14.77
CA PRO A 26 25.92 8.19 -15.92
C PRO A 26 25.40 9.63 -16.13
N PHE A 27 24.44 10.09 -15.32
CA PHE A 27 23.75 11.37 -15.57
C PHE A 27 24.21 12.46 -14.61
N SER A 28 24.47 13.67 -15.13
CA SER A 28 24.73 14.85 -14.29
C SER A 28 23.43 15.35 -13.65
N ILE A 29 23.56 16.00 -12.48
CA ILE A 29 22.42 16.63 -11.80
C ILE A 29 21.69 17.61 -12.75
N ASP A 30 22.42 18.43 -13.49
CA ASP A 30 21.87 19.39 -14.46
C ASP A 30 21.02 18.70 -15.53
N MET A 31 21.48 17.57 -16.07
CA MET A 31 20.73 16.80 -17.06
C MET A 31 19.43 16.25 -16.47
N ILE A 32 19.47 15.67 -15.27
CA ILE A 32 18.28 15.15 -14.59
C ILE A 32 17.28 16.29 -14.32
N MET A 33 17.76 17.43 -13.85
CA MET A 33 16.93 18.61 -13.58
C MET A 33 16.29 19.18 -14.85
N LYS A 34 17.01 19.19 -15.98
CA LYS A 34 16.46 19.60 -17.29
C LYS A 34 15.36 18.65 -17.75
N MET A 35 15.56 17.33 -17.62
CA MET A 35 14.53 16.34 -17.96
C MET A 35 13.30 16.46 -17.05
N ALA A 36 13.50 16.64 -15.74
CA ALA A 36 12.41 16.87 -14.79
C ALA A 36 11.59 18.11 -15.15
N ARG A 37 12.27 19.23 -15.47
CA ARG A 37 11.59 20.47 -15.90
C ARG A 37 10.82 20.26 -17.19
N LEU A 38 11.41 19.59 -18.18
CA LEU A 38 10.76 19.27 -19.45
C LEU A 38 9.44 18.52 -19.22
N ILE A 39 9.45 17.43 -18.45
CA ILE A 39 8.25 16.63 -18.16
C ILE A 39 7.16 17.49 -17.51
N LEU A 40 7.53 18.35 -16.56
CA LEU A 40 6.58 19.21 -15.86
C LEU A 40 6.09 20.39 -16.73
N ASP A 41 6.89 20.86 -17.69
CA ASP A 41 6.53 21.93 -18.63
C ASP A 41 5.64 21.47 -19.78
N THR A 42 5.79 20.22 -20.20
CA THR A 42 5.06 19.62 -21.32
C THR A 42 3.77 18.91 -20.86
N ASN A 43 3.31 19.20 -19.65
CA ASN A 43 2.11 18.59 -19.10
C ASN A 43 0.82 19.24 -19.65
N TYR A 44 0.48 18.88 -20.89
CA TYR A 44 -0.71 19.32 -21.60
C TYR A 44 -1.70 18.16 -21.78
N PHE A 45 -2.99 18.44 -21.67
CA PHE A 45 -4.05 17.47 -21.97
C PHE A 45 -5.20 18.13 -22.72
N ALA A 46 -5.96 17.33 -23.47
CA ALA A 46 -7.16 17.76 -24.17
C ALA A 46 -8.41 17.25 -23.45
N TYR A 47 -9.38 18.13 -23.24
CA TYR A 47 -10.71 17.77 -22.70
C TYR A 47 -11.77 18.59 -23.42
N ILE A 48 -12.79 17.92 -23.97
CA ILE A 48 -13.88 18.53 -24.76
C ILE A 48 -13.32 19.51 -25.81
N ASN A 49 -12.43 19.02 -26.68
CA ASN A 49 -11.78 19.78 -27.76
C ASN A 49 -11.05 21.07 -27.31
N LYS A 50 -10.70 21.20 -26.02
CA LYS A 50 -9.90 22.30 -25.49
C LYS A 50 -8.59 21.76 -24.92
N TYR A 51 -7.51 22.51 -25.12
CA TYR A 51 -6.20 22.20 -24.59
C TYR A 51 -5.97 22.92 -23.27
N TYR A 52 -5.44 22.19 -22.29
CA TYR A 52 -5.14 22.68 -20.97
C TYR A 52 -3.69 22.37 -20.63
N LYS A 53 -3.02 23.31 -19.95
CA LYS A 53 -1.72 23.08 -19.32
C LYS A 53 -1.92 22.92 -17.82
N GLN A 54 -1.43 21.82 -17.26
CA GLN A 54 -1.41 21.66 -15.82
C GLN A 54 -0.29 22.52 -15.23
N THR A 55 -0.65 23.53 -14.44
CA THR A 55 0.30 24.49 -13.84
C THR A 55 0.77 24.10 -12.44
N ARG A 56 0.12 23.11 -11.80
CA ARG A 56 0.42 22.63 -10.45
C ARG A 56 0.34 21.10 -10.39
N GLY A 57 1.26 20.48 -9.67
CA GLY A 57 1.42 19.02 -9.69
C GLY A 57 1.96 18.51 -11.04
N GLY A 58 1.90 17.19 -11.22
CA GLY A 58 2.19 16.54 -12.50
C GLY A 58 1.02 15.67 -12.98
N ALA A 59 1.15 15.11 -14.18
CA ALA A 59 0.15 14.26 -14.78
C ALA A 59 -0.07 13.00 -13.93
N MET A 60 -1.31 12.68 -13.62
CA MET A 60 -1.64 11.37 -13.03
C MET A 60 -1.26 10.27 -14.02
N GLY A 61 -0.62 9.21 -13.53
CA GLY A 61 -0.10 8.11 -14.38
C GLY A 61 1.30 8.34 -14.96
N SER A 62 1.90 9.52 -14.76
CA SER A 62 3.32 9.72 -15.07
C SER A 62 4.20 9.05 -14.03
N ALA A 63 5.05 8.11 -14.46
CA ALA A 63 6.02 7.44 -13.60
C ALA A 63 6.93 8.43 -12.86
N PHE A 64 7.33 9.52 -13.53
CA PHE A 64 8.15 10.57 -12.92
C PHE A 64 7.38 11.35 -11.86
N THR A 65 6.10 11.69 -12.11
CA THR A 65 5.30 12.49 -11.16
C THR A 65 5.12 11.77 -9.83
N GLN A 66 4.97 10.44 -9.82
CA GLN A 66 4.87 9.68 -8.58
C GLN A 66 6.18 9.72 -7.77
N VAL A 67 7.32 9.55 -8.42
CA VAL A 67 8.64 9.63 -7.77
C VAL A 67 8.88 11.03 -7.23
N TYR A 68 8.64 12.04 -8.07
CA TYR A 68 8.72 13.45 -7.71
C TYR A 68 7.85 13.77 -6.49
N ALA A 69 6.64 13.19 -6.43
CA ALA A 69 5.74 13.39 -5.31
C ALA A 69 6.29 12.80 -4.01
N ASN A 70 6.81 11.58 -4.08
CA ASN A 70 7.43 10.92 -2.94
C ASN A 70 8.65 11.68 -2.40
N ILE A 71 9.45 12.28 -3.28
CA ILE A 71 10.64 13.07 -2.88
C ILE A 71 10.21 14.32 -2.10
N TYR A 72 9.22 15.05 -2.62
CA TYR A 72 8.72 16.24 -1.92
C TYR A 72 8.09 15.88 -0.56
N MET A 73 7.28 14.82 -0.54
CA MET A 73 6.65 14.36 0.69
C MET A 73 7.66 13.87 1.73
N LEU A 74 8.74 13.21 1.31
CA LEU A 74 9.83 12.80 2.21
C LEU A 74 10.46 13.99 2.94
N GLU A 75 10.68 15.11 2.25
CA GLU A 75 11.23 16.30 2.88
C GLU A 75 10.20 16.98 3.81
N TRP A 76 8.95 17.07 3.36
CA TRP A 76 7.86 17.66 4.16
C TRP A 76 7.60 16.87 5.44
N GLU A 77 7.60 15.53 5.37
CA GLU A 77 7.25 14.63 6.47
C GLU A 77 8.39 14.37 7.46
N GLN A 78 9.60 14.88 7.19
CA GLN A 78 10.81 14.60 7.98
C GLN A 78 10.61 14.88 9.49
N ASN A 79 9.97 16.00 9.84
CA ASN A 79 9.70 16.34 11.24
C ASN A 79 8.74 15.36 11.92
N LEU A 80 7.76 14.82 11.18
CA LEU A 80 6.85 13.79 11.70
C LEU A 80 7.61 12.48 11.88
N ILE A 81 8.42 12.06 10.89
CA ILE A 81 9.25 10.86 10.99
C ILE A 81 10.16 10.93 12.23
N GLU A 82 10.83 12.06 12.44
CA GLU A 82 11.73 12.26 13.58
C GLU A 82 10.97 12.27 14.92
N TYR A 83 9.80 12.92 14.95
CA TYR A 83 8.93 12.92 16.13
C TYR A 83 8.49 11.49 16.49
N GLN A 84 7.98 10.71 15.54
CA GLN A 84 7.60 9.30 15.76
C GLN A 84 8.79 8.44 16.19
N ALA A 85 9.95 8.60 15.53
CA ALA A 85 11.16 7.86 15.89
C ALA A 85 11.61 8.16 17.33
N SER A 86 11.54 9.42 17.77
CA SER A 86 11.88 9.83 19.14
C SER A 86 10.98 9.20 20.21
N LYS A 87 9.76 8.80 19.82
CA LYS A 87 8.76 8.16 20.69
C LYS A 87 8.73 6.63 20.57
N ASN A 88 9.55 6.06 19.69
CA ASN A 88 9.50 4.64 19.33
C ASN A 88 8.09 4.22 18.83
N GLU A 89 7.47 5.08 18.05
CA GLU A 89 6.14 4.91 17.47
C GLU A 89 6.22 4.62 15.97
N ILE A 90 5.19 3.97 15.42
CA ILE A 90 5.12 3.62 14.01
C ILE A 90 4.77 4.86 13.19
N TYR A 91 5.55 5.08 12.12
CA TYR A 91 5.23 5.96 11.01
C TYR A 91 5.31 5.16 9.72
N GLY A 92 4.25 5.18 8.92
CA GLY A 92 4.23 4.55 7.60
C GLY A 92 3.49 5.41 6.59
N ARG A 93 3.99 5.47 5.36
CA ARG A 93 3.32 6.14 4.25
C ARG A 93 3.18 5.22 3.06
N TYR A 94 1.98 5.20 2.48
CA TYR A 94 1.70 4.59 1.19
C TYR A 94 1.14 5.66 0.25
N ILE A 95 2.01 6.16 -0.65
CA ILE A 95 1.68 7.27 -1.57
C ILE A 95 1.15 8.48 -0.78
N ASP A 96 -0.16 8.70 -0.76
CA ASP A 96 -0.80 9.85 -0.14
C ASP A 96 -1.40 9.51 1.24
N ASP A 97 -1.48 8.21 1.60
CA ASP A 97 -2.01 7.74 2.87
C ASP A 97 -0.90 7.58 3.91
N ILE A 98 -1.11 8.16 5.10
CA ILE A 98 -0.19 8.08 6.24
C ILE A 98 -0.85 7.31 7.38
N PHE A 99 -0.10 6.38 7.98
CA PHE A 99 -0.46 5.67 9.19
C PHE A 99 0.54 6.00 10.30
N MET A 100 0.01 6.34 11.47
CA MET A 100 0.79 6.69 12.66
C MET A 100 0.16 6.05 13.89
N THR A 101 1.00 5.64 14.84
CA THR A 101 0.57 5.30 16.20
C THR A 101 0.97 6.41 17.16
N THR A 102 0.21 6.61 18.23
CA THR A 102 0.66 7.49 19.31
C THR A 102 0.17 7.05 20.68
N ASN A 103 1.01 7.21 21.70
CA ASN A 103 0.69 7.08 23.12
C ASN A 103 0.40 8.44 23.78
N GLU A 104 0.52 9.54 23.03
CA GLU A 104 0.26 10.89 23.50
C GLU A 104 -1.24 11.19 23.56
N SER A 105 -1.61 12.26 24.27
CA SER A 105 -3.00 12.70 24.32
C SER A 105 -3.48 13.22 22.96
N TYR A 106 -4.79 13.18 22.74
CA TYR A 106 -5.42 13.70 21.54
C TYR A 106 -5.02 15.16 21.23
N ASP A 107 -4.89 16.00 22.26
CA ASP A 107 -4.53 17.41 22.10
C ASP A 107 -3.08 17.58 21.61
N VAL A 108 -2.16 16.78 22.15
CA VAL A 108 -0.74 16.83 21.78
C VAL A 108 -0.56 16.40 20.32
N ILE A 109 -1.12 15.26 19.92
CA ILE A 109 -0.98 14.79 18.54
C ILE A 109 -1.69 15.74 17.56
N THR A 110 -2.83 16.31 17.94
CA THR A 110 -3.52 17.31 17.12
C THR A 110 -2.66 18.56 16.91
N ALA A 111 -1.97 19.03 17.95
CA ALA A 111 -1.05 20.17 17.84
C ALA A 111 0.14 19.86 16.90
N VAL A 112 0.71 18.66 16.99
CA VAL A 112 1.80 18.20 16.09
C VAL A 112 1.34 18.19 14.64
N LEU A 113 0.16 17.62 14.36
CA LEU A 113 -0.40 17.57 13.00
C LEU A 113 -0.75 18.97 12.47
N GLN A 114 -1.30 19.85 13.31
CA GLN A 114 -1.55 21.24 12.95
C GLN A 114 -0.24 21.98 12.62
N GLN A 115 0.83 21.71 13.35
CA GLN A 115 2.14 22.30 13.08
C GLN A 115 2.72 21.80 11.75
N ALA A 116 2.59 20.51 11.43
CA ALA A 116 2.99 19.96 10.14
C ALA A 116 2.21 20.58 8.98
N GLN A 117 0.90 20.75 9.14
CA GLN A 117 0.07 21.39 8.10
C GLN A 117 0.46 22.85 7.81
N LYS A 118 1.05 23.57 8.78
CA LYS A 118 1.53 24.94 8.57
C LYS A 118 2.79 25.02 7.71
N GLN A 119 3.51 23.92 7.51
CA GLN A 119 4.74 23.89 6.71
C GLN A 119 4.48 24.19 5.23
N ASP A 120 3.33 23.76 4.71
CA ASP A 120 2.93 24.03 3.33
C ASP A 120 1.41 24.11 3.21
N VAL A 121 0.91 25.28 2.79
CA VAL A 121 -0.52 25.54 2.53
C VAL A 121 -1.14 24.61 1.49
N ASN A 122 -0.32 23.96 0.66
CA ASN A 122 -0.76 23.07 -0.42
C ASN A 122 -0.96 21.62 0.02
N ILE A 123 -0.52 21.29 1.24
CA ILE A 123 -0.69 19.98 1.85
C ILE A 123 -1.75 20.10 2.95
N LYS A 124 -2.80 19.30 2.83
CA LYS A 124 -3.90 19.27 3.78
C LYS A 124 -3.92 17.91 4.46
N ILE A 125 -3.87 17.90 5.79
CA ILE A 125 -3.99 16.68 6.59
C ILE A 125 -5.45 16.56 7.02
N ASN A 126 -6.07 15.40 6.76
CA ASN A 126 -7.41 15.07 7.25
C ASN A 126 -7.29 13.86 8.20
N PRO A 127 -6.90 14.08 9.47
CA PRO A 127 -6.57 12.98 10.35
C PRO A 127 -7.83 12.27 10.85
N THR A 128 -7.79 10.94 10.90
CA THR A 128 -8.76 10.12 11.64
C THR A 128 -8.03 9.47 12.80
N ILE A 129 -8.29 9.94 14.02
CA ILE A 129 -7.62 9.48 15.24
C ILE A 129 -8.62 8.65 16.04
N SER A 130 -8.32 7.37 16.22
CA SER A 130 -9.19 6.42 16.90
C SER A 130 -8.36 5.19 17.30
N ASN A 131 -8.90 4.37 18.20
CA ASN A 131 -8.33 3.05 18.50
C ASN A 131 -8.53 2.07 17.34
N SER A 132 -9.47 2.35 16.43
CA SER A 132 -9.70 1.56 15.22
C SER A 132 -9.81 2.48 14.02
N VAL A 133 -8.95 2.28 13.03
CA VAL A 133 -8.85 3.10 11.82
C VAL A 133 -8.70 2.24 10.58
N ASN A 134 -9.16 2.74 9.44
CA ASN A 134 -8.96 2.09 8.16
C ASN A 134 -7.70 2.67 7.50
N PHE A 135 -6.84 1.80 6.98
CA PHE A 135 -5.67 2.17 6.21
C PHE A 135 -5.58 1.25 5.00
N LEU A 136 -5.68 1.82 3.79
CA LEU A 136 -5.83 1.06 2.55
C LEU A 136 -7.00 0.07 2.65
N ASP A 137 -6.72 -1.21 2.49
CA ASP A 137 -7.72 -2.27 2.51
C ASP A 137 -7.84 -3.01 3.85
N ILE A 138 -7.28 -2.45 4.93
CA ILE A 138 -7.34 -3.06 6.26
C ILE A 138 -7.91 -2.11 7.31
N THR A 139 -8.61 -2.68 8.27
CA THR A 139 -8.96 -2.02 9.53
C THR A 139 -7.95 -2.46 10.57
N ILE A 140 -7.26 -1.49 11.17
CA ILE A 140 -6.25 -1.68 12.19
C ILE A 140 -6.88 -1.26 13.53
N THR A 141 -6.93 -2.18 14.49
CA THR A 141 -7.48 -1.95 15.82
C THR A 141 -6.40 -2.15 16.87
N ASN A 142 -6.21 -1.14 17.70
CA ASN A 142 -5.33 -1.15 18.86
C ASN A 142 -6.11 -1.57 20.11
N THR A 143 -5.69 -2.68 20.72
CA THR A 143 -6.18 -3.14 22.02
C THR A 143 -5.01 -3.16 22.99
N ASN A 144 -4.93 -2.14 23.86
CA ASN A 144 -3.90 -2.02 24.91
C ASN A 144 -2.45 -2.16 24.40
N GLY A 145 -2.14 -1.55 23.25
CA GLY A 145 -0.81 -1.59 22.62
C GLY A 145 -0.61 -2.76 21.66
N GLN A 146 -1.56 -3.70 21.58
CA GLN A 146 -1.54 -4.76 20.58
C GLN A 146 -2.35 -4.34 19.35
N LEU A 147 -1.68 -4.22 18.20
CA LEU A 147 -2.33 -3.97 16.93
C LEU A 147 -2.85 -5.28 16.34
N THR A 148 -4.10 -5.27 15.92
CA THR A 148 -4.75 -6.36 15.19
C THR A 148 -5.32 -5.81 13.89
N THR A 149 -5.28 -6.62 12.85
CA THR A 149 -5.73 -6.25 11.50
C THR A 149 -6.86 -7.15 11.04
N SER A 150 -7.79 -6.57 10.29
CA SER A 150 -8.85 -7.27 9.57
C SER A 150 -9.07 -6.59 8.23
N ILE A 151 -9.74 -7.25 7.28
CA ILE A 151 -9.97 -6.64 5.97
C ILE A 151 -11.09 -5.59 6.06
N TYR A 152 -10.78 -4.39 5.57
CA TYR A 152 -11.75 -3.32 5.42
C TYR A 152 -12.54 -3.49 4.12
N HIS A 153 -13.86 -3.28 4.22
CA HIS A 153 -14.75 -3.23 3.07
C HIS A 153 -15.49 -1.92 3.07
N ASN A 154 -15.35 -1.18 1.97
CA ASN A 154 -16.13 0.02 1.77
C ASN A 154 -17.63 -0.36 1.77
N PRO A 155 -18.47 0.20 2.68
CA PRO A 155 -19.90 -0.13 2.75
C PRO A 155 -20.68 0.18 1.47
N THR A 156 -20.14 1.03 0.62
CA THR A 156 -20.73 1.42 -0.67
C THR A 156 -20.24 0.58 -1.85
N ALA A 157 -19.21 -0.25 -1.66
CA ALA A 157 -18.69 -1.09 -2.71
C ALA A 157 -19.50 -2.38 -2.83
N ASP A 158 -19.88 -2.72 -4.06
CA ASP A 158 -20.49 -4.01 -4.35
C ASP A 158 -19.51 -5.15 -4.06
N PRO A 159 -20.00 -6.34 -3.61
CA PRO A 159 -19.19 -7.53 -3.42
C PRO A 159 -18.79 -8.14 -4.77
N TYR A 160 -18.00 -7.41 -5.55
CA TYR A 160 -17.64 -7.74 -6.91
C TYR A 160 -16.39 -8.62 -6.95
N TYR A 161 -16.59 -9.84 -7.46
CA TYR A 161 -15.53 -10.63 -8.06
C TYR A 161 -15.81 -10.76 -9.54
N LEU A 162 -14.79 -11.08 -10.34
CA LEU A 162 -14.99 -11.34 -11.76
C LEU A 162 -16.09 -12.41 -11.95
N PRO A 163 -17.23 -12.08 -12.59
CA PRO A 163 -18.33 -13.01 -12.70
C PRO A 163 -17.92 -14.30 -13.41
N TYR A 164 -18.36 -15.46 -12.91
CA TYR A 164 -17.95 -16.75 -13.47
C TYR A 164 -18.35 -16.95 -14.94
N LYS A 165 -19.34 -16.20 -15.42
CA LYS A 165 -19.80 -16.21 -16.82
C LYS A 165 -19.02 -15.28 -17.75
N SER A 166 -18.07 -14.50 -17.23
CA SER A 166 -17.24 -13.62 -18.06
C SER A 166 -16.32 -14.44 -18.97
N ASP A 167 -15.95 -13.89 -20.13
CA ASP A 167 -15.06 -14.55 -21.09
C ASP A 167 -13.59 -14.40 -20.69
N HIS A 168 -13.22 -14.97 -19.54
CA HIS A 168 -11.85 -15.00 -19.06
C HIS A 168 -11.34 -16.45 -18.97
N PRO A 169 -10.02 -16.67 -19.12
CA PRO A 169 -9.46 -18.00 -19.00
C PRO A 169 -9.82 -18.68 -17.67
N HIS A 170 -10.15 -19.97 -17.70
CA HIS A 170 -10.53 -20.73 -16.50
C HIS A 170 -9.49 -20.67 -15.37
N CYS A 171 -8.22 -20.47 -15.68
CA CYS A 171 -7.18 -20.30 -14.68
C CYS A 171 -7.40 -19.06 -13.78
N ILE A 172 -7.97 -17.98 -14.31
CA ILE A 172 -8.32 -16.77 -13.56
C ILE A 172 -9.43 -17.08 -12.57
N HIS A 173 -10.51 -17.71 -13.03
CA HIS A 173 -11.63 -18.09 -12.17
C HIS A 173 -11.21 -19.05 -11.05
N ARG A 174 -10.27 -19.98 -11.33
CA ARG A 174 -9.68 -20.87 -10.32
C ARG A 174 -8.84 -20.13 -9.28
N ASN A 175 -8.12 -19.10 -9.71
CA ASN A 175 -7.21 -18.38 -8.81
C ASN A 175 -7.96 -17.43 -7.87
N ILE A 176 -9.09 -16.85 -8.30
CA ILE A 176 -9.84 -15.86 -7.51
C ILE A 176 -10.17 -16.35 -6.08
N PRO A 177 -10.82 -17.51 -5.86
CA PRO A 177 -11.09 -18.00 -4.51
C PRO A 177 -9.82 -18.23 -3.69
N TYR A 178 -8.77 -18.76 -4.33
CA TYR A 178 -7.50 -19.04 -3.67
C TYR A 178 -6.80 -17.76 -3.22
N THR A 179 -6.64 -16.78 -4.11
CA THR A 179 -5.98 -15.50 -3.80
C THR A 179 -6.78 -14.68 -2.79
N ALA A 180 -8.11 -14.76 -2.81
CA ALA A 180 -8.96 -14.12 -1.81
C ALA A 180 -8.71 -14.70 -0.41
N LEU A 181 -8.57 -16.03 -0.29
CA LEU A 181 -8.26 -16.68 0.99
C LEU A 181 -6.84 -16.43 1.46
N VAL A 182 -5.86 -16.45 0.55
CA VAL A 182 -4.46 -16.08 0.87
C VAL A 182 -4.42 -14.67 1.45
N ARG A 183 -5.10 -13.72 0.79
CA ARG A 183 -5.21 -12.34 1.27
C ARG A 183 -5.90 -12.27 2.63
N ALA A 184 -7.02 -12.98 2.82
CA ALA A 184 -7.73 -12.97 4.09
C ALA A 184 -6.91 -13.55 5.25
N ALA A 185 -6.25 -14.69 5.03
CA ALA A 185 -5.40 -15.30 6.05
C ALA A 185 -4.11 -14.50 6.29
N GLY A 186 -3.59 -13.80 5.30
CA GLY A 186 -2.42 -12.93 5.45
C GLY A 186 -2.72 -11.61 6.17
N LEU A 187 -3.93 -11.06 6.01
CA LEU A 187 -4.31 -9.75 6.57
C LEU A 187 -5.11 -9.81 7.87
N CYS A 188 -5.83 -10.88 8.16
CA CYS A 188 -6.58 -11.01 9.42
C CYS A 188 -5.67 -11.55 10.53
N SER A 189 -5.46 -10.79 11.61
CA SER A 189 -4.60 -11.24 12.72
C SER A 189 -5.21 -12.36 13.55
N ASN A 190 -6.54 -12.42 13.63
CA ASN A 190 -7.26 -13.39 14.45
C ASN A 190 -8.15 -14.30 13.60
N LEU A 191 -8.41 -15.50 14.13
CA LEU A 191 -9.17 -16.54 13.43
C LEU A 191 -10.64 -16.14 13.24
N HIS A 192 -11.23 -15.43 14.20
CA HIS A 192 -12.61 -14.97 14.11
C HIS A 192 -12.84 -14.04 12.91
N ASP A 193 -11.97 -13.05 12.72
CA ASP A 193 -11.99 -12.13 11.59
C ASP A 193 -11.72 -12.85 10.27
N PHE A 194 -10.81 -13.82 10.26
CA PHE A 194 -10.61 -14.68 9.10
C PHE A 194 -11.86 -15.50 8.74
N HIS A 195 -12.54 -16.10 9.72
CA HIS A 195 -13.78 -16.84 9.46
C HIS A 195 -14.88 -15.93 8.92
N ARG A 196 -15.03 -14.73 9.48
CA ARG A 196 -15.98 -13.74 8.99
C ARG A 196 -15.67 -13.36 7.55
N GLU A 197 -14.41 -13.09 7.22
CA GLU A 197 -14.04 -12.77 5.85
C GLU A 197 -14.19 -13.95 4.91
N ARG A 198 -13.81 -15.16 5.33
CA ARG A 198 -14.01 -16.40 4.55
C ARG A 198 -15.48 -16.59 4.19
N PHE A 199 -16.38 -16.36 5.15
CA PHE A 199 -17.81 -16.41 4.91
C PHE A 199 -18.24 -15.34 3.90
N ARG A 200 -17.73 -14.11 4.05
CA ARG A 200 -18.02 -13.02 3.11
C ARG A 200 -17.54 -13.33 1.69
N ILE A 201 -16.32 -13.83 1.53
CA ILE A 201 -15.77 -14.28 0.23
C ILE A 201 -16.68 -15.35 -0.38
N HIS A 202 -17.12 -16.33 0.43
CA HIS A 202 -18.02 -17.39 -0.03
C HIS A 202 -19.32 -16.82 -0.61
N VAL A 203 -19.97 -15.92 0.12
CA VAL A 203 -21.21 -15.25 -0.33
C VAL A 203 -20.97 -14.42 -1.59
N SER A 204 -19.90 -13.62 -1.62
CA SER A 204 -19.54 -12.81 -2.79
C SER A 204 -19.29 -13.66 -4.04
N LEU A 205 -18.64 -14.82 -3.92
CA LEU A 205 -18.44 -15.73 -5.04
C LEU A 205 -19.77 -16.31 -5.56
N LEU A 206 -20.69 -16.68 -4.67
CA LEU A 206 -22.03 -17.15 -5.05
C LEU A 206 -22.81 -16.07 -5.81
N LEU A 207 -22.78 -14.82 -5.32
CA LEU A 207 -23.41 -13.67 -6.00
C LEU A 207 -22.83 -13.44 -7.40
N ASN A 208 -21.54 -13.74 -7.60
CA ASN A 208 -20.86 -13.65 -8.89
C ASN A 208 -20.95 -14.95 -9.73
N SER A 209 -21.98 -15.77 -9.49
CA SER A 209 -22.32 -16.97 -10.27
C SER A 209 -21.32 -18.14 -10.21
N TYR A 210 -20.45 -18.18 -9.19
CA TYR A 210 -19.59 -19.35 -8.97
C TYR A 210 -20.42 -20.53 -8.42
N ARG A 211 -20.18 -21.73 -8.94
CA ARG A 211 -20.88 -22.95 -8.48
C ARG A 211 -20.44 -23.34 -7.05
N PRO A 212 -21.35 -23.75 -6.15
CA PRO A 212 -20.98 -24.12 -4.77
C PRO A 212 -19.86 -25.15 -4.67
N HIS A 213 -19.94 -26.23 -5.44
CA HIS A 213 -18.89 -27.26 -5.48
C HIS A 213 -17.54 -26.72 -5.95
N PHE A 214 -17.54 -25.79 -6.91
CA PHE A 214 -16.31 -25.12 -7.34
C PHE A 214 -15.69 -24.34 -6.18
N ILE A 215 -16.49 -23.56 -5.45
CA ILE A 215 -16.00 -22.79 -4.30
C ILE A 215 -15.43 -23.71 -3.22
N SER A 216 -16.18 -24.74 -2.82
CA SER A 216 -15.74 -25.70 -1.79
C SER A 216 -14.42 -26.38 -2.15
N ASN A 217 -14.27 -26.85 -3.40
CA ASN A 217 -13.03 -27.50 -3.84
C ASN A 217 -11.82 -26.54 -3.76
N HIS A 218 -12.00 -25.28 -4.15
CA HIS A 218 -10.91 -24.30 -4.13
C HIS A 218 -10.58 -23.82 -2.71
N PHE A 219 -11.58 -23.72 -1.84
CA PHE A 219 -11.38 -23.43 -0.43
C PHE A 219 -10.62 -24.58 0.26
N GLN A 220 -11.03 -25.83 0.03
CA GLN A 220 -10.34 -26.99 0.57
C GLN A 220 -8.91 -27.08 0.06
N ARG A 221 -8.68 -26.84 -1.23
CA ARG A 221 -7.34 -26.78 -1.82
C ARG A 221 -6.44 -25.76 -1.13
N PHE A 222 -6.95 -24.58 -0.77
CA PHE A 222 -6.18 -23.58 -0.03
C PHE A 222 -5.66 -24.15 1.30
N PHE A 223 -6.54 -24.75 2.11
CA PHE A 223 -6.13 -25.34 3.40
C PHE A 223 -5.16 -26.50 3.22
N GLN A 224 -5.35 -27.36 2.21
CA GLN A 224 -4.43 -28.46 1.89
C GLN A 224 -3.02 -27.97 1.55
N VAL A 225 -2.92 -26.97 0.66
CA VAL A 225 -1.64 -26.41 0.23
C VAL A 225 -0.84 -25.84 1.41
N HIS A 226 -1.55 -25.24 2.38
CA HIS A 226 -0.93 -24.68 3.57
C HIS A 226 -0.91 -25.65 4.78
N LYS A 227 -1.19 -26.94 4.58
CA LYS A 227 -1.20 -27.98 5.64
C LYS A 227 -2.09 -27.61 6.84
N ALA A 228 -3.21 -26.95 6.57
CA ALA A 228 -4.12 -26.38 7.56
C ALA A 228 -5.55 -26.94 7.40
N ASP A 229 -5.69 -28.19 6.96
CA ASP A 229 -6.97 -28.87 6.68
C ASP A 229 -7.96 -28.82 7.85
N ILE A 230 -7.45 -28.85 9.08
CA ILE A 230 -8.24 -28.78 10.32
C ILE A 230 -9.11 -27.52 10.33
N LEU A 231 -8.58 -26.38 9.85
CA LEU A 231 -9.28 -25.08 9.83
C LEU A 231 -10.49 -25.06 8.88
N TYR A 232 -10.58 -26.01 7.95
CA TYR A 232 -11.76 -26.14 7.10
C TYR A 232 -12.99 -26.57 7.92
N LYS A 233 -12.79 -27.41 8.93
CA LYS A 233 -13.88 -28.03 9.72
C LYS A 233 -13.98 -27.50 11.15
N TYR A 234 -12.85 -27.13 11.76
CA TYR A 234 -12.75 -26.81 13.17
C TYR A 234 -12.17 -25.40 13.37
N PHE A 235 -12.55 -24.80 14.49
CA PHE A 235 -12.00 -23.51 14.93
C PHE A 235 -10.76 -23.79 15.79
N ASP A 236 -9.56 -23.65 15.20
CA ASP A 236 -8.30 -23.91 15.90
C ASP A 236 -7.31 -22.73 15.76
N GLU A 237 -7.17 -21.96 16.84
CA GLU A 237 -6.33 -20.75 16.87
C GLU A 237 -4.84 -21.05 16.64
N ASN A 238 -4.36 -22.22 17.08
CA ASN A 238 -2.95 -22.59 16.96
C ASN A 238 -2.55 -22.83 15.51
N THR A 239 -3.32 -23.64 14.79
CA THR A 239 -3.11 -23.90 13.35
C THR A 239 -3.27 -22.61 12.56
N TYR A 240 -4.26 -21.76 12.90
CA TYR A 240 -4.42 -20.47 12.24
C TYR A 240 -3.22 -19.55 12.47
N SER A 241 -2.71 -19.46 13.69
CA SER A 241 -1.53 -18.65 14.02
C SER A 241 -0.28 -19.10 13.27
N GLN A 242 -0.17 -20.38 12.93
CA GLN A 242 0.90 -20.90 12.08
C GLN A 242 0.68 -20.51 10.61
N LEU A 243 -0.54 -20.71 10.09
CA LEU A 243 -0.93 -20.31 8.74
C LEU A 243 -0.73 -18.80 8.49
N HIS A 244 -1.23 -17.96 9.40
CA HIS A 244 -1.12 -16.51 9.33
C HIS A 244 0.35 -16.07 9.29
N ARG A 245 1.19 -16.59 10.20
CA ARG A 245 2.63 -16.30 10.19
C ARG A 245 3.31 -16.78 8.90
N GLN A 246 2.98 -17.97 8.42
CA GLN A 246 3.53 -18.49 7.18
C GLN A 246 3.25 -17.55 5.99
N LEU A 247 2.03 -17.01 5.90
CA LEU A 247 1.62 -16.11 4.83
C LEU A 247 2.19 -14.70 5.01
N LEU A 248 2.23 -14.19 6.24
CA LEU A 248 2.71 -12.85 6.55
C LEU A 248 4.22 -12.72 6.24
N TYR A 249 5.01 -13.73 6.59
CA TYR A 249 6.46 -13.75 6.35
C TYR A 249 6.85 -14.45 5.04
N GLN A 250 5.89 -14.66 4.15
CA GLN A 250 6.19 -15.25 2.85
C GLN A 250 6.98 -14.23 2.02
N ILE A 251 8.24 -14.56 1.75
CA ILE A 251 9.14 -13.70 0.97
C ILE A 251 8.52 -13.49 -0.42
N SER A 252 8.32 -12.23 -0.79
CA SER A 252 7.84 -11.87 -2.11
C SER A 252 8.87 -12.22 -3.19
N LYS A 253 8.41 -12.41 -4.43
CA LYS A 253 9.30 -12.67 -5.56
C LYS A 253 10.37 -11.56 -5.71
N ARG A 254 9.96 -10.31 -5.49
CA ARG A 254 10.86 -9.15 -5.54
C ARG A 254 11.92 -9.20 -4.44
N GLU A 255 11.55 -9.55 -3.21
CA GLU A 255 12.52 -9.69 -2.12
C GLU A 255 13.48 -10.86 -2.37
N LEU A 256 13.01 -11.95 -2.99
CA LEU A 256 13.88 -13.04 -3.44
C LEU A 256 14.85 -12.57 -4.52
N GLU A 257 14.39 -11.77 -5.48
CA GLU A 257 15.22 -11.16 -6.53
C GLU A 257 16.24 -10.19 -5.90
N GLU A 258 15.84 -9.31 -4.98
CA GLU A 258 16.74 -8.40 -4.26
C GLU A 258 17.76 -9.15 -3.38
N GLN A 259 17.37 -10.27 -2.75
CA GLN A 259 18.29 -11.14 -2.01
C GLN A 259 19.25 -11.87 -2.94
N ALA A 260 18.81 -12.29 -4.13
CA ALA A 260 19.67 -12.89 -5.15
C ALA A 260 20.67 -11.86 -5.69
N MET A 261 20.24 -10.62 -5.95
CA MET A 261 21.12 -9.51 -6.35
C MET A 261 22.16 -9.18 -5.28
N LYS A 262 21.77 -9.19 -3.99
CA LYS A 262 22.72 -8.97 -2.89
C LYS A 262 23.72 -10.11 -2.73
N LYS A 263 23.37 -11.34 -3.12
CA LYS A 263 24.25 -12.51 -3.05
C LYS A 263 25.20 -12.60 -4.24
N ASP A 264 24.76 -12.24 -5.44
CA ASP A 264 25.59 -12.24 -6.64
C ASP A 264 25.21 -11.09 -7.61
N PRO A 265 25.79 -9.89 -7.40
CA PRO A 265 25.48 -8.71 -8.20
C PRO A 265 26.02 -8.77 -9.63
N VAL A 266 26.84 -9.77 -9.97
CA VAL A 266 27.42 -9.96 -11.32
C VAL A 266 26.47 -10.78 -12.19
N LEU A 267 25.80 -11.77 -11.62
CA LEU A 267 24.79 -12.58 -12.31
C LEU A 267 23.42 -11.89 -12.42
N PHE A 268 23.11 -10.96 -11.52
CA PHE A 268 21.85 -10.21 -11.48
C PHE A 268 22.12 -8.70 -11.38
N PRO A 269 22.50 -8.05 -12.48
CA PRO A 269 22.71 -6.60 -12.50
C PRO A 269 21.40 -5.83 -12.28
N PRO A 270 21.48 -4.56 -11.83
CA PRO A 270 20.32 -3.71 -11.53
C PRO A 270 19.44 -3.38 -12.74
#